data_AF-A0A936ME39-F1
#
_entry.id   AF-A0A936ME39-F1
#
_cell.length_a   1.000
_cell.length_b   1.000
_cell.length_c   1.000
_cell.angle_alpha   90.00
_cell.angle_beta   90.00
_cell.angle_gamma   90.00
#
_symmetry.space_group_name_H-M   'P 1'
#
loop_
_entity.id
_entity.type
_entity.pdbx_description
1 polymer ?
#
loop_
_entity_poly.entity_id
_entity_poly.type
_entity_poly.pdbx_seq_one_letter_code
_entity_poly.pdbx_strand_id
1 'polypeptide(L)'
;MKSIRFAIFSLLALAGVACGPPPKVLTQQTFIGPDNVYQERIQLSGQDPATKKPLFNFMVNICDVAENGTTSNCKETRVLDDVLPESL
;
A
#
# COMPACT_ATOMS: atom_id res chain seq x y z
N MET A 1 -28.22 7.64 -42.69
CA MET A 1 -27.15 6.90 -41.98
C MET A 1 -26.36 7.88 -41.12
N LYS A 2 -26.88 8.25 -39.95
CA LYS A 2 -26.37 9.31 -39.06
C LYS A 2 -26.64 8.85 -37.62
N SER A 3 -25.71 8.14 -36.99
CA SER A 3 -25.75 7.89 -35.52
C SER A 3 -24.63 7.00 -34.94
N ILE A 4 -23.70 6.44 -35.72
CA ILE A 4 -22.68 5.49 -35.20
C ILE A 4 -21.35 6.21 -34.86
N ARG A 5 -21.41 7.37 -34.20
CA ARG A 5 -20.18 8.06 -33.73
C ARG A 5 -20.17 8.45 -32.26
N PHE A 6 -21.31 8.33 -31.56
CA PHE A 6 -21.40 8.72 -30.15
C PHE A 6 -21.16 7.57 -29.15
N ALA A 7 -21.13 6.32 -29.60
CA ALA A 7 -21.02 5.17 -28.69
C ALA A 7 -19.59 4.87 -28.21
N ILE A 8 -18.55 5.40 -28.86
CA ILE A 8 -17.15 5.04 -28.57
C ILE A 8 -16.57 5.94 -27.46
N PHE A 9 -17.04 7.18 -27.30
CA PHE A 9 -16.52 8.10 -26.29
C PHE A 9 -16.92 7.72 -24.85
N SER A 10 -18.01 6.97 -24.68
CA SER A 10 -18.52 6.58 -23.36
C SER A 10 -17.73 5.43 -22.72
N LEU A 11 -16.98 4.64 -23.49
CA LEU A 11 -16.23 3.48 -22.98
C LEU A 11 -14.87 3.83 -22.35
N LEU A 12 -14.29 5.01 -22.65
CA LEU A 12 -13.00 5.41 -22.07
C LEU A 12 -13.11 6.03 -20.66
N ALA A 13 -14.32 6.40 -20.21
CA ALA A 13 -14.51 7.04 -18.92
C ALA A 13 -14.46 6.06 -17.73
N LEU A 14 -14.64 4.74 -17.95
CA LEU A 14 -14.64 3.74 -16.87
C LEU A 14 -13.24 3.20 -16.52
N ALA A 15 -12.22 3.49 -17.33
CA ALA A 15 -10.86 2.99 -17.07
C ALA A 15 -10.06 3.87 -16.08
N GLY A 16 -10.58 5.04 -15.68
CA GLY A 16 -9.83 6.03 -14.90
C GLY A 16 -9.92 5.93 -13.37
N VAL A 17 -10.74 5.04 -12.81
CA VAL A 17 -11.06 5.06 -11.36
C VAL A 17 -10.29 4.05 -10.50
N ALA A 18 -9.36 3.26 -11.07
CA ALA A 18 -8.72 2.16 -10.33
C ALA A 18 -7.23 2.38 -9.96
N CYS A 19 -6.67 3.57 -10.16
CA CYS A 19 -5.32 3.91 -9.69
C CYS A 19 -5.37 5.15 -8.79
N GLY A 20 -6.01 5.01 -7.62
CA GLY A 20 -5.71 5.92 -6.52
C GLY A 20 -4.21 5.83 -6.18
N PRO A 21 -3.56 6.92 -5.74
CA PRO A 21 -2.17 6.85 -5.29
C PRO A 21 -2.08 5.73 -4.25
N PRO A 22 -1.03 4.88 -4.31
CA PRO A 22 -0.88 3.79 -3.35
C PRO A 22 -0.99 4.39 -1.94
N PRO A 23 -1.74 3.75 -1.03
CA PRO A 23 -1.99 4.30 0.30
C PRO A 23 -0.65 4.72 0.91
N LYS A 24 -0.58 5.92 1.49
CA LYS A 24 0.66 6.45 2.05
C LYS A 24 1.18 5.47 3.10
N VAL A 25 2.31 4.84 2.78
CA VAL A 25 2.96 3.87 3.63
C VAL A 25 4.13 4.55 4.31
N LEU A 26 4.10 4.66 5.63
CA LEU A 26 5.33 4.97 6.36
C LEU A 26 6.16 3.71 6.37
N THR A 27 7.35 3.80 5.78
CA THR A 27 8.32 2.70 5.75
C THR A 27 9.59 3.11 6.47
N GLN A 28 9.99 2.31 7.46
CA GLN A 28 11.31 2.39 8.05
C GLN A 28 12.09 1.16 7.63
N GLN A 29 13.24 1.35 7.00
CA GLN A 29 14.06 0.25 6.51
C GLN A 29 15.36 0.13 7.31
N THR A 30 15.79 -1.09 7.59
CA THR A 30 17.04 -1.38 8.29
C THR A 30 17.66 -2.65 7.70
N PHE A 31 18.95 -2.62 7.39
CA PHE A 31 19.66 -3.81 6.90
C PHE A 31 19.92 -4.78 8.06
N ILE A 32 19.48 -6.02 7.91
CA ILE A 32 19.72 -7.09 8.91
C ILE A 32 20.91 -7.98 8.50
N GLY A 33 21.36 -7.85 7.25
CA GLY A 33 22.50 -8.55 6.66
C GLY A 33 22.85 -7.96 5.30
N PRO A 34 23.89 -8.50 4.63
CA PRO A 34 24.33 -8.01 3.31
C PRO A 34 23.24 -8.16 2.25
N ASP A 35 22.46 -9.24 2.34
CA ASP A 35 21.47 -9.60 1.32
C ASP A 35 20.02 -9.42 1.81
N ASN A 36 19.80 -8.85 3.00
CA ASN A 36 18.47 -8.80 3.62
C ASN A 36 18.16 -7.43 4.25
N VAL A 37 16.96 -6.93 3.97
CA VAL A 37 16.42 -5.71 4.57
C VAL A 37 15.13 -5.99 5.35
N TYR A 38 15.07 -5.44 6.55
CA TYR A 38 13.87 -5.30 7.36
C TYR A 38 13.15 -4.01 6.98
N GLN A 39 11.84 -4.07 6.76
CA GLN A 39 11.02 -2.90 6.52
C GLN A 39 9.79 -2.93 7.43
N GLU A 40 9.67 -1.94 8.29
CA GLU A 40 8.44 -1.67 9.03
C GLU A 40 7.50 -0.89 8.16
N ARG A 41 6.21 -1.21 8.22
CA ARG A 41 5.21 -0.70 7.31
C ARG A 41 3.94 -0.34 8.07
N ILE A 42 3.60 0.94 8.10
CA ILE A 42 2.31 1.42 8.62
C ILE A 42 1.40 1.74 7.44
N GLN A 43 0.23 1.08 7.38
CA GLN A 43 -0.75 1.27 6.32
C GLN A 43 -2.11 1.65 6.90
N LEU A 44 -2.75 2.67 6.35
CA LEU A 44 -4.14 3.02 6.68
C LEU A 44 -5.07 1.84 6.35
N SER A 45 -5.79 1.33 7.35
CA SER A 45 -6.72 0.22 7.24
C SER A 45 -8.18 0.67 7.22
N GLY A 46 -8.50 1.78 7.92
CA GLY A 46 -9.86 2.27 8.02
C GLY A 46 -10.01 3.45 8.99
N GLN A 47 -11.21 3.57 9.57
CA GLN A 47 -11.51 4.57 10.60
C GLN A 47 -12.34 3.93 11.71
N ASP A 48 -12.05 4.31 12.95
CA ASP A 48 -12.82 3.90 14.11
C ASP A 48 -14.24 4.49 14.04
N PRO A 49 -15.30 3.68 14.17
CA PRO A 49 -16.66 4.15 13.95
C PRO A 49 -17.13 5.13 15.03
N ALA A 50 -16.57 5.08 16.25
CA ALA A 50 -16.98 5.87 17.39
C ALA A 50 -16.27 7.23 17.45
N THR A 51 -14.95 7.23 17.25
CA THR A 51 -14.07 8.39 17.38
C THR A 51 -13.72 9.04 16.05
N LYS A 52 -14.00 8.36 14.92
CA LYS A 52 -13.62 8.76 13.55
C LYS A 52 -12.11 8.92 13.34
N LYS A 53 -11.30 8.41 14.27
CA LYS A 53 -9.83 8.41 14.13
C LYS A 53 -9.40 7.39 13.07
N PRO A 54 -8.34 7.67 12.28
CA PRO A 54 -7.80 6.71 11.34
C PRO A 54 -7.20 5.50 12.07
N LEU A 55 -7.43 4.32 11.51
CA LEU A 55 -6.88 3.05 11.97
C LEU A 55 -5.78 2.59 11.02
N PHE A 56 -4.78 1.92 11.56
CA PHE A 56 -3.61 1.48 10.81
C PHE A 56 -3.29 0.02 11.07
N ASN A 57 -2.78 -0.65 10.05
CA ASN A 57 -2.13 -1.94 10.18
C ASN A 57 -0.63 -1.73 10.28
N PHE A 58 0.00 -2.40 11.24
CA PHE A 58 1.45 -2.47 11.35
C PHE A 58 1.91 -3.81 10.78
N MET A 59 2.76 -3.74 9.77
CA MET A 59 3.33 -4.91 9.10
C MET A 59 4.84 -4.81 9.12
N VAL A 60 5.47 -5.98 9.12
CA VAL A 60 6.91 -6.14 9.05
C VAL A 60 7.23 -6.97 7.83
N ASN A 61 8.13 -6.46 6.99
CA ASN A 61 8.59 -7.13 5.79
C ASN A 61 10.06 -7.47 5.94
N ILE A 62 10.43 -8.68 5.54
CA ILE A 62 11.83 -9.04 5.32
C ILE A 62 11.97 -9.34 3.83
N CYS A 63 12.85 -8.62 3.16
CA CYS A 63 13.08 -8.75 1.73
C CYS A 63 14.55 -9.07 1.45
N ASP A 64 14.78 -9.85 0.40
CA ASP A 64 16.11 -10.01 -0.19
C ASP A 64 16.49 -8.71 -0.90
N VAL A 65 17.76 -8.32 -0.82
CA VAL A 65 18.31 -7.13 -1.48
C VAL A 65 19.31 -7.57 -2.54
N ALA A 66 19.09 -7.15 -3.78
CA ALA A 66 20.04 -7.34 -4.86
C ALA A 66 21.14 -6.27 -4.82
N GLU A 67 22.27 -6.52 -5.50
CA GLU A 67 23.45 -5.62 -5.52
C GLU A 67 23.13 -4.18 -5.99
N ASN A 68 22.07 -4.01 -6.78
CA ASN A 68 21.58 -2.71 -7.25
C ASN A 68 20.67 -1.99 -6.24
N GLY A 69 20.51 -2.53 -5.03
CA GLY A 69 19.64 -2.02 -3.98
C GLY A 69 18.14 -2.33 -4.19
N THR A 70 17.77 -3.09 -5.22
CA THR A 70 16.37 -3.49 -5.42
C THR A 70 15.97 -4.61 -4.47
N THR A 71 14.75 -4.53 -3.93
CA THR A 71 14.20 -5.55 -3.04
C THR A 71 13.38 -6.58 -3.81
N SER A 72 13.48 -7.84 -3.40
CA SER A 72 12.70 -8.96 -3.95
C SER A 72 12.37 -9.99 -2.87
N ASN A 73 11.53 -10.99 -3.18
CA ASN A 73 11.14 -12.06 -2.25
C ASN A 73 10.67 -11.59 -0.87
N CYS A 74 9.94 -10.47 -0.82
CA CYS A 74 9.47 -9.90 0.45
C CYS A 74 8.46 -10.81 1.15
N LYS A 75 8.78 -11.23 2.37
CA LYS A 75 7.84 -11.88 3.28
C LYS A 75 7.23 -10.85 4.21
N GLU A 76 5.95 -10.54 3.96
CA GLU A 76 5.15 -9.64 4.81
C GLU A 76 4.50 -10.42 5.96
N THR A 77 4.64 -9.88 7.17
CA THR A 77 3.97 -10.37 8.38
C THR A 77 3.14 -9.23 8.96
N ARG A 78 1.84 -9.48 9.16
CA ARG A 78 0.98 -8.53 9.86
C ARG A 78 1.11 -8.72 11.36
N VAL A 79 1.51 -7.66 12.05
CA VAL A 79 1.82 -7.71 13.49
C VAL A 79 0.67 -7.15 14.30
N LEU A 80 0.09 -6.02 13.84
CA LEU A 80 -1.08 -5.40 14.47
C LEU A 80 -2.09 -4.98 13.41
N ASP A 81 -3.36 -5.17 13.72
CA ASP A 81 -4.50 -4.81 12.89
C ASP A 81 -5.30 -3.69 13.56
N ASP A 82 -5.72 -2.70 12.77
CA ASP A 82 -6.67 -1.66 13.17
C ASP A 82 -6.28 -0.93 14.47
N VAL A 83 -5.00 -0.54 14.58
CA VAL A 83 -4.49 0.19 15.75
C VAL A 83 -4.54 1.70 15.55
N LEU A 84 -4.75 2.42 16.65
CA LEU A 84 -4.55 3.87 16.70
C LEU A 84 -3.05 4.16 16.76
N PRO A 85 -2.53 5.15 16.01
CA PRO A 85 -1.09 5.44 15.99
C PRO A 85 -0.61 6.05 17.32
N GLU A 86 -1.51 6.60 18.14
CA GLU A 86 -1.20 7.07 19.50
C GLU A 86 -0.88 5.93 20.48
N SER A 87 -1.10 4.67 20.09
CA SER A 87 -0.85 3.48 20.91
C SER A 87 0.37 2.65 20.49
N LEU A 88 1.15 3.13 19.51
CA LEU A 88 2.44 2.57 19.08
C LEU A 88 3.58 3.42 19.65
#